data_AF-A0A3C1BF50-F1
#
_entry.id   AF-A0A3C1BF50-F1
#
_cell.length_a   1.000
_cell.length_b   1.000
_cell.length_c   1.000
_cell.angle_alpha   90.00
_cell.angle_beta   90.00
_cell.angle_gamma   90.00
#
_symmetry.space_group_name_H-M   'P 1'
#
loop_
_entity.id
_entity.type
_entity.pdbx_description
1 polymer ?
#
loop_
_entity_poly.entity_id
_entity_poly.type
_entity_poly.pdbx_seq_one_letter_code
_entity_poly.pdbx_strand_id
1 'polypeptide(L)'
;MKYTGLLSLTFGLFLFGCSSNIKSNDSTKANADIKYKASAKTNSETIKLSNDYKDKDEIRALIRQVLKWGDSKSSIELLPIVSKDSICVGFDFDKQNQNLEKLRKTGFFADEFIDNYNQIIQTLDKKIKNKEFEKWNIYELPTFNFYNDVNPWCLCQDNLSWDNVEVEIIKLSNDKGELKWNWGKLDSGTDSSWKDFSYTFRVVKVDSKWKISYLQGFGYKESIR
;
A
#
# COMPACT_ATOMS: atom_id res chain seq x y z
N MET A 1 37.61 0.55 31.26
CA MET A 1 36.85 0.26 32.50
C MET A 1 35.64 -0.57 32.10
N LYS A 2 35.58 -1.84 32.49
CA LYS A 2 34.53 -2.79 32.12
C LYS A 2 33.39 -2.67 33.12
N TYR A 3 32.15 -2.49 32.65
CA TYR A 3 30.96 -2.73 33.46
C TYR A 3 30.06 -3.73 32.75
N THR A 4 29.98 -4.91 33.38
CA THR A 4 29.08 -6.02 33.10
C THR A 4 27.88 -5.95 34.04
N GLY A 5 26.71 -6.38 33.56
CA GLY A 5 25.50 -6.66 34.36
C GLY A 5 24.27 -5.96 33.78
N LEU A 6 23.09 -6.57 33.63
CA LEU A 6 22.58 -7.84 34.13
C LEU A 6 21.38 -8.20 33.24
N LEU A 7 21.31 -9.47 32.79
CA LEU A 7 20.21 -10.01 32.00
C LEU A 7 19.12 -10.52 32.97
N SER A 8 17.89 -10.01 32.88
CA SER A 8 16.75 -10.56 33.62
C SER A 8 15.77 -11.20 32.64
N LEU A 9 15.83 -12.54 32.57
CA LEU A 9 14.84 -13.39 31.92
C LEU A 9 13.76 -13.74 32.95
N THR A 10 12.50 -13.39 32.69
CA THR A 10 11.36 -13.92 33.44
C THR A 10 10.51 -14.81 32.54
N PHE A 11 10.53 -16.09 32.89
CA PHE A 11 9.73 -17.18 32.35
C PHE A 11 8.33 -17.11 32.99
N GLY A 12 7.28 -17.05 32.18
CA GLY A 12 5.89 -17.06 32.64
C GLY A 12 5.07 -18.08 31.86
N LEU A 13 5.17 -19.34 32.27
CA LEU A 13 4.29 -20.42 31.83
C LEU A 13 2.95 -20.31 32.59
N PHE A 14 1.84 -20.13 31.88
CA PHE A 14 0.51 -20.42 32.41
C PHE A 14 -0.14 -21.49 31.54
N LEU A 15 -0.07 -22.74 32.04
CA LEU A 15 -0.95 -23.83 31.64
C LEU A 15 -2.10 -23.89 32.65
N PHE A 16 -3.32 -23.63 32.19
CA PHE A 16 -4.52 -24.16 32.81
C PHE A 16 -5.45 -24.65 31.70
N GLY A 17 -5.55 -25.97 31.60
CA GLY A 17 -6.67 -26.62 30.96
C GLY A 17 -7.85 -26.73 31.93
N CYS A 18 -9.05 -26.87 31.37
CA CYS A 18 -10.04 -27.77 31.91
C CYS A 18 -10.97 -28.23 30.78
N SER A 19 -11.01 -29.55 30.61
CA SER A 19 -11.96 -30.27 29.78
C SER A 19 -13.27 -30.45 30.54
N SER A 20 -14.39 -30.49 29.83
CA SER A 20 -15.53 -31.29 30.25
C SER A 20 -16.33 -31.77 29.05
N ASN A 21 -16.13 -33.06 28.75
CA ASN A 21 -17.05 -33.91 28.02
C ASN A 21 -18.38 -34.02 28.80
N ILE A 22 -19.51 -33.89 28.12
CA ILE A 22 -20.77 -34.53 28.55
C ILE A 22 -21.33 -35.30 27.36
N LYS A 23 -21.52 -36.60 27.58
CA LYS A 23 -22.12 -37.57 26.67
C LYS A 23 -23.66 -37.46 26.66
N SER A 24 -24.18 -37.82 25.49
CA SER A 24 -25.52 -38.26 25.10
C SER A 24 -26.50 -38.72 26.18
N ASN A 25 -27.80 -38.46 25.93
CA ASN A 25 -28.75 -39.57 25.81
C ASN A 25 -29.92 -39.25 24.86
N ASP A 26 -30.27 -40.31 24.14
CA ASP A 26 -31.29 -40.48 23.10
C ASP A 26 -32.69 -40.63 23.70
N SER A 27 -33.74 -40.26 22.96
CA SER A 27 -34.89 -41.14 22.66
C SER A 27 -36.14 -40.41 22.07
N THR A 28 -36.47 -40.86 20.85
CA THR A 28 -37.82 -41.15 20.29
C THR A 28 -38.70 -40.09 19.58
N LYS A 29 -38.70 -40.20 18.23
CA LYS A 29 -39.81 -40.32 17.24
C LYS A 29 -41.07 -39.43 17.35
N ALA A 30 -41.35 -38.67 16.28
CA ALA A 30 -42.34 -39.01 15.24
C ALA A 30 -42.50 -37.88 14.19
N ASN A 31 -42.91 -38.28 12.99
CA ASN A 31 -42.98 -37.55 11.72
C ASN A 31 -43.75 -36.22 11.71
N ALA A 32 -43.23 -35.26 10.94
CA ALA A 32 -44.03 -34.46 10.01
C ALA A 32 -43.13 -33.89 8.90
N ASP A 33 -43.43 -34.28 7.66
CA ASP A 33 -42.94 -33.65 6.43
C ASP A 33 -43.21 -32.14 6.46
N ILE A 34 -42.18 -31.32 6.57
CA ILE A 34 -42.21 -29.96 6.03
C ILE A 34 -40.92 -29.69 5.26
N LYS A 35 -41.10 -29.68 3.95
CA LYS A 35 -40.16 -29.31 2.90
C LYS A 35 -39.75 -27.84 3.05
N TYR A 36 -38.80 -27.54 3.94
CA TYR A 36 -38.05 -26.28 3.87
C TYR A 36 -36.75 -26.51 3.11
N LYS A 37 -36.80 -26.25 1.80
CA LYS A 37 -35.62 -25.93 0.99
C LYS A 37 -35.16 -24.53 1.45
N ALA A 38 -34.47 -24.47 2.58
CA ALA A 38 -33.86 -23.25 3.07
C ALA A 38 -32.75 -22.84 2.09
N SER A 39 -32.96 -21.71 1.44
CA SER A 39 -31.96 -20.98 0.69
C SER A 39 -30.79 -20.63 1.60
N ALA A 40 -29.72 -21.44 1.56
CA ALA A 40 -28.45 -21.16 2.24
C ALA A 40 -27.60 -20.11 1.49
N LYS A 41 -28.17 -19.37 0.53
CA LYS A 41 -27.43 -18.44 -0.32
C LYS A 41 -27.41 -16.99 0.19
N THR A 42 -28.33 -16.63 1.09
CA THR A 42 -28.56 -15.23 1.47
C THR A 42 -27.53 -14.70 2.48
N ASN A 43 -27.08 -15.51 3.44
CA ASN A 43 -26.15 -15.02 4.48
C ASN A 43 -24.72 -14.81 3.96
N SER A 44 -24.23 -15.65 3.05
CA SER A 44 -22.85 -15.53 2.54
C SER A 44 -22.66 -14.33 1.61
N GLU A 45 -23.66 -13.99 0.80
CA GLU A 45 -23.61 -12.84 -0.10
C GLU A 45 -23.76 -11.52 0.67
N THR A 46 -24.68 -11.45 1.65
CA THR A 46 -24.84 -10.26 2.49
C THR A 46 -23.62 -9.99 3.39
N ILE A 47 -23.01 -11.02 3.98
CA ILE A 47 -21.77 -10.88 4.78
C ILE A 47 -20.61 -10.43 3.90
N LYS A 48 -20.49 -10.99 2.68
CA LYS A 48 -19.44 -10.59 1.72
C LYS A 48 -19.60 -9.14 1.29
N LEU A 49 -20.82 -8.71 0.93
CA LEU A 49 -21.11 -7.32 0.60
C LEU A 49 -20.77 -6.38 1.76
N SER A 50 -21.17 -6.69 3.00
CA SER A 50 -20.86 -5.85 4.16
C SER A 50 -19.36 -5.76 4.45
N ASN A 51 -18.61 -6.86 4.24
CA ASN A 51 -17.17 -6.87 4.40
C ASN A 51 -16.48 -6.05 3.30
N ASP A 52 -16.94 -6.16 2.06
CA ASP A 52 -16.41 -5.40 0.93
C ASP A 52 -16.61 -3.89 1.14
N TYR A 53 -17.76 -3.46 1.68
CA TYR A 53 -17.98 -2.04 2.04
C TYR A 53 -17.02 -1.55 3.12
N LYS A 54 -16.82 -2.34 4.18
CA LYS A 54 -15.89 -1.99 5.26
C LYS A 54 -14.44 -1.93 4.75
N ASP A 55 -14.01 -2.95 4.01
CA ASP A 55 -12.67 -3.01 3.42
C ASP A 55 -12.47 -1.81 2.46
N LYS A 56 -13.48 -1.44 1.67
CA LYS A 56 -13.42 -0.25 0.79
C LYS A 56 -13.15 1.03 1.58
N ASP A 57 -13.82 1.23 2.70
CA ASP A 57 -13.65 2.43 3.53
C ASP A 57 -12.27 2.47 4.20
N GLU A 58 -11.79 1.32 4.70
CA GLU A 58 -10.43 1.19 5.26
C GLU A 58 -9.37 1.48 4.19
N ILE A 59 -9.53 0.93 2.98
CA ILE A 59 -8.62 1.14 1.85
C ILE A 59 -8.64 2.61 1.39
N ARG A 60 -9.82 3.23 1.36
CA ARG A 60 -9.97 4.68 1.05
C ARG A 60 -9.24 5.52 2.09
N ALA A 61 -9.39 5.21 3.37
CA ALA A 61 -8.67 5.91 4.43
C ALA A 61 -7.15 5.73 4.30
N LEU A 62 -6.69 4.52 3.96
CA LEU A 62 -5.29 4.21 3.72
C LEU A 62 -4.70 5.05 2.57
N ILE A 63 -5.33 5.05 1.39
CA ILE A 63 -4.78 5.79 0.24
C ILE A 63 -4.76 7.30 0.49
N ARG A 64 -5.76 7.84 1.20
CA ARG A 64 -5.75 9.25 1.63
C ARG A 64 -4.58 9.55 2.58
N GLN A 65 -4.28 8.66 3.52
CA GLN A 65 -3.12 8.80 4.41
C GLN A 65 -1.80 8.77 3.64
N VAL A 66 -1.67 7.86 2.67
CA VAL A 66 -0.50 7.75 1.80
C VAL A 66 -0.27 9.03 0.99
N LEU A 67 -1.31 9.56 0.36
CA LEU A 67 -1.23 10.79 -0.44
C LEU A 67 -0.87 12.00 0.43
N LYS A 68 -1.54 12.18 1.57
CA LYS A 68 -1.21 13.24 2.54
C LYS A 68 0.21 13.12 3.08
N TRP A 69 0.66 11.90 3.36
CA TRP A 69 2.03 11.66 3.84
C TRP A 69 3.05 11.98 2.74
N GLY A 70 2.82 11.51 1.51
CA GLY A 70 3.70 11.75 0.36
C GLY A 70 3.87 13.24 0.03
N ASP A 71 2.82 14.03 0.23
CA ASP A 71 2.78 15.49 0.05
C ASP A 71 3.36 16.28 1.24
N SER A 72 3.60 15.61 2.38
CA SER A 72 4.13 16.25 3.58
C SER A 72 5.65 16.40 3.55
N LYS A 73 6.18 17.35 4.34
CA LYS A 73 7.63 17.48 4.61
C LYS A 73 8.24 16.27 5.33
N SER A 74 7.41 15.38 5.88
CA SER A 74 7.86 14.17 6.59
C SER A 74 8.07 12.97 5.67
N SER A 75 7.78 13.13 4.37
CA SER A 75 7.94 12.08 3.37
C SER A 75 9.41 11.72 3.11
N ILE A 76 9.60 10.85 2.14
CA ILE A 76 10.92 10.42 1.67
C ILE A 76 11.44 11.33 0.56
N GLU A 77 12.76 11.37 0.41
CA GLU A 77 13.38 11.93 -0.78
C GLU A 77 13.34 10.88 -1.89
N LEU A 78 12.36 10.97 -2.80
CA LEU A 78 12.09 9.92 -3.78
C LEU A 78 13.32 9.54 -4.63
N LEU A 79 14.10 10.53 -5.04
CA LEU A 79 15.37 10.37 -5.73
C LEU A 79 16.50 10.96 -4.87
N PRO A 80 17.23 10.16 -4.08
CA PRO A 80 18.36 10.63 -3.30
C PRO A 80 19.58 10.83 -4.20
N ILE A 81 19.58 11.86 -5.04
CA ILE A 81 20.57 12.07 -6.11
C ILE A 81 21.94 12.46 -5.55
N VAL A 82 22.99 11.86 -6.13
CA VAL A 82 24.38 12.33 -5.98
C VAL A 82 24.79 13.01 -7.28
N SER A 83 25.36 14.21 -7.17
CA SER A 83 25.80 14.99 -8.32
C SER A 83 27.27 15.40 -8.24
N LYS A 84 27.85 15.65 -9.41
CA LYS A 84 29.15 16.29 -9.60
C LYS A 84 29.02 17.34 -10.68
N ASP A 85 29.44 18.57 -10.39
CA ASP A 85 29.29 19.72 -11.30
C ASP A 85 27.85 19.89 -11.81
N SER A 86 26.88 19.69 -10.90
CA SER A 86 25.43 19.69 -11.17
C SER A 86 24.91 18.59 -12.10
N ILE A 87 25.76 17.64 -12.51
CA ILE A 87 25.36 16.48 -13.31
C ILE A 87 25.12 15.29 -12.39
N CYS A 88 24.02 14.55 -12.61
CA CYS A 88 23.76 13.32 -11.85
C CYS A 88 24.84 12.26 -12.12
N VAL A 89 25.33 11.61 -11.06
CA VAL A 89 26.31 10.51 -11.15
C VAL A 89 25.85 9.22 -10.46
N GLY A 90 24.67 9.22 -9.85
CA GLY A 90 24.08 8.07 -9.17
C GLY A 90 23.18 8.47 -8.01
N PHE A 91 22.96 7.55 -7.07
CA PHE A 91 22.16 7.78 -5.87
C PHE A 91 22.91 7.52 -4.57
N ASP A 92 22.48 8.19 -3.49
CA ASP A 92 22.97 8.01 -2.13
C ASP A 92 22.22 6.84 -1.46
N PHE A 93 22.93 5.73 -1.25
CA PHE A 93 22.34 4.53 -0.67
C PHE A 93 22.16 4.60 0.85
N ASP A 94 22.88 5.46 1.56
CA ASP A 94 22.61 5.69 2.98
C ASP A 94 21.29 6.45 3.14
N LYS A 95 21.06 7.46 2.30
CA LYS A 95 19.78 8.16 2.25
C LYS A 95 18.65 7.26 1.75
N GLN A 96 18.92 6.38 0.78
CA GLN A 96 17.94 5.40 0.35
C GLN A 96 17.55 4.44 1.48
N ASN A 97 18.51 3.92 2.24
CA ASN A 97 18.21 3.07 3.40
C ASN A 97 17.33 3.80 4.44
N GLN A 98 17.60 5.09 4.69
CA GLN A 98 16.74 5.92 5.54
C GLN A 98 15.32 6.08 4.97
N ASN A 99 15.18 6.24 3.65
CA ASN A 99 13.88 6.29 2.99
C ASN A 99 13.10 4.98 3.16
N LEU A 100 13.75 3.83 2.98
CA LEU A 100 13.12 2.52 3.18
C LEU A 100 12.64 2.35 4.63
N GLU A 101 13.45 2.77 5.61
CA GLU A 101 13.04 2.76 7.02
C GLU A 101 11.86 3.69 7.31
N LYS A 102 11.83 4.88 6.70
CA LYS A 102 10.68 5.78 6.81
C LYS A 102 9.41 5.14 6.24
N LEU A 103 9.49 4.52 5.05
CA LEU A 103 8.37 3.80 4.44
C LEU A 103 7.85 2.69 5.37
N ARG A 104 8.74 1.86 5.93
CA ARG A 104 8.38 0.80 6.89
C ARG A 104 7.67 1.37 8.12
N LYS A 105 8.21 2.44 8.70
CA LYS A 105 7.67 3.10 9.92
C LYS A 105 6.27 3.69 9.74
N THR A 106 5.87 4.05 8.51
CA THR A 106 4.49 4.50 8.26
C THR A 106 3.46 3.41 8.55
N GLY A 107 3.83 2.14 8.34
CA GLY A 107 2.89 1.01 8.36
C GLY A 107 1.93 0.97 7.16
N PHE A 108 2.04 1.91 6.21
CA PHE A 108 1.13 2.01 5.06
C PHE A 108 1.48 1.03 3.94
N PHE A 109 2.76 0.70 3.80
CA PHE A 109 3.29 -0.05 2.66
C PHE A 109 3.62 -1.49 3.05
N ALA A 110 3.29 -2.42 2.16
CA ALA A 110 3.75 -3.80 2.24
C ALA A 110 5.22 -3.89 1.83
N ASP A 111 5.93 -4.91 2.30
CA ASP A 111 7.35 -5.09 1.99
C ASP A 111 7.60 -5.18 0.47
N GLU A 112 6.69 -5.82 -0.28
CA GLU A 112 6.80 -5.91 -1.73
C GLU A 112 6.81 -4.55 -2.44
N PHE A 113 6.10 -3.54 -1.91
CA PHE A 113 6.16 -2.18 -2.44
C PHE A 113 7.53 -1.54 -2.18
N ILE A 114 8.02 -1.70 -0.95
CA ILE A 114 9.28 -1.12 -0.47
C ILE A 114 10.46 -1.74 -1.23
N ASP A 115 10.44 -3.06 -1.43
CA ASP A 115 11.44 -3.80 -2.18
C ASP A 115 11.45 -3.40 -3.66
N ASN A 116 10.27 -3.24 -4.27
CA ASN A 116 10.16 -2.75 -5.64
C ASN A 116 10.71 -1.32 -5.79
N TYR A 117 10.39 -0.40 -4.87
CA TYR A 117 10.97 0.94 -4.87
C TYR A 117 12.51 0.90 -4.74
N ASN A 118 13.03 0.07 -3.83
CA ASN A 118 14.47 -0.12 -3.68
C ASN A 118 15.11 -0.64 -4.99
N GLN A 119 14.46 -1.61 -5.64
CA GLN A 119 14.93 -2.18 -6.90
C GLN A 119 14.95 -1.15 -8.03
N ILE A 120 13.96 -0.25 -8.10
CA ILE A 120 13.94 0.87 -9.06
C ILE A 120 15.20 1.73 -8.86
N ILE A 121 15.46 2.20 -7.64
CA ILE A 121 16.61 3.07 -7.34
C ILE A 121 17.94 2.39 -7.66
N GLN A 122 18.12 1.13 -7.25
CA GLN A 122 19.34 0.37 -7.57
C GLN A 122 19.56 0.17 -9.07
N THR A 123 18.48 -0.07 -9.82
CA THR A 123 18.57 -0.29 -11.26
C THR A 123 18.89 1.01 -11.98
N LEU A 124 18.23 2.10 -11.61
CA LEU A 124 18.54 3.42 -12.15
C LEU A 124 19.99 3.82 -11.85
N ASP A 125 20.50 3.61 -10.62
CA ASP A 125 21.90 3.87 -10.26
C ASP A 125 22.88 3.14 -11.20
N LYS A 126 22.65 1.84 -11.42
CA LYS A 126 23.46 1.02 -12.31
C LYS A 126 23.44 1.57 -13.73
N LYS A 127 22.27 1.91 -14.26
CA LYS A 127 22.10 2.46 -15.61
C LYS A 127 22.81 3.81 -15.78
N ILE A 128 22.72 4.69 -14.79
CA ILE A 128 23.43 5.98 -14.76
C ILE A 128 24.94 5.75 -14.83
N LYS A 129 25.47 4.88 -13.95
CA LYS A 129 26.91 4.56 -13.90
C LYS A 129 27.42 3.88 -15.18
N ASN A 130 26.57 3.08 -15.83
CA ASN A 130 26.85 2.45 -17.11
C ASN A 130 26.68 3.40 -18.32
N LYS A 131 26.23 4.64 -18.11
CA LYS A 131 25.93 5.62 -19.17
C LYS A 131 24.85 5.11 -20.15
N GLU A 132 23.89 4.34 -19.64
CA GLU A 132 22.71 3.89 -20.40
C GLU A 132 21.68 5.02 -20.55
N PHE A 133 21.79 6.07 -19.75
CA PHE A 133 21.02 7.30 -19.85
C PHE A 133 21.91 8.47 -20.27
N GLU A 134 21.32 9.42 -20.99
CA GLU A 134 21.98 10.72 -21.22
C GLU A 134 22.22 11.42 -19.89
N LYS A 135 23.37 12.09 -19.78
CA LYS A 135 23.68 12.93 -18.62
C LYS A 135 22.64 14.05 -18.54
N TRP A 136 22.05 14.24 -17.36
CA TRP A 136 21.16 15.37 -17.12
C TRP A 136 21.68 16.24 -15.97
N ASN A 137 21.34 17.52 -16.04
CA ASN A 137 21.55 18.44 -14.93
C ASN A 137 20.49 18.20 -13.85
N ILE A 138 20.87 18.17 -12.58
CA ILE A 138 19.93 17.91 -11.48
C ILE A 138 18.83 18.98 -11.30
N TYR A 139 18.94 20.12 -11.99
CA TYR A 139 17.92 21.15 -12.07
C TYR A 139 16.95 20.97 -13.24
N GLU A 140 17.16 19.93 -14.06
CA GLU A 140 16.31 19.52 -15.17
C GLU A 140 15.59 18.21 -14.81
N LEU A 141 14.62 17.84 -15.64
CA LEU A 141 13.95 16.56 -15.53
C LEU A 141 14.95 15.40 -15.77
N PRO A 142 14.85 14.29 -15.01
CA PRO A 142 15.61 13.10 -15.31
C PRO A 142 15.36 12.59 -16.73
N THR A 143 16.34 11.90 -17.31
CA THR A 143 16.22 11.27 -18.63
C THR A 143 15.55 9.89 -18.59
N PHE A 144 15.05 9.49 -17.42
CA PHE A 144 14.23 8.30 -17.20
C PHE A 144 12.82 8.70 -16.74
N ASN A 145 11.85 7.78 -16.81
CA ASN A 145 10.45 8.11 -16.53
C ASN A 145 10.07 8.23 -15.05
N PHE A 146 10.78 7.58 -14.13
CA PHE A 146 10.44 7.65 -12.71
C PHE A 146 10.63 9.06 -12.15
N TYR A 147 9.66 9.59 -11.40
CA TYR A 147 9.72 10.94 -10.82
C TYR A 147 10.07 12.02 -11.87
N ASN A 148 9.38 11.98 -13.01
CA ASN A 148 9.61 12.86 -14.14
C ASN A 148 8.31 13.60 -14.48
N ASP A 149 8.35 14.93 -14.43
CA ASP A 149 7.27 15.87 -14.74
C ASP A 149 6.00 15.78 -13.86
N VAL A 150 5.80 14.70 -13.13
CA VAL A 150 4.69 14.46 -12.20
C VAL A 150 5.16 13.76 -10.93
N ASN A 151 4.44 13.98 -9.82
CA ASN A 151 4.69 13.28 -8.57
C ASN A 151 4.14 11.84 -8.65
N PRO A 152 4.96 10.78 -8.51
CA PRO A 152 4.55 9.39 -8.70
C PRO A 152 3.56 8.89 -7.64
N TRP A 153 3.44 9.56 -6.48
CA TRP A 153 2.42 9.24 -5.48
C TRP A 153 1.00 9.40 -6.04
N CYS A 154 0.81 10.35 -6.96
CA CYS A 154 -0.49 10.69 -7.53
C CYS A 154 -0.50 10.77 -9.06
N LEU A 155 0.64 10.67 -9.75
CA LEU A 155 0.80 11.01 -11.17
C LEU A 155 0.19 12.38 -11.51
N CYS A 156 0.45 13.37 -10.65
CA CYS A 156 -0.12 14.71 -10.74
C CYS A 156 0.96 15.80 -10.54
N GLN A 157 0.75 16.96 -11.17
CA GLN A 157 1.54 18.19 -10.93
C GLN A 157 0.91 19.06 -9.83
N ASP A 158 -0.42 19.04 -9.76
CA ASP A 158 -1.24 19.77 -8.79
C ASP A 158 -2.31 18.82 -8.24
N ASN A 159 -2.92 19.19 -7.11
CA ASN A 159 -3.88 18.35 -6.40
C ASN A 159 -5.04 19.15 -5.80
N LEU A 160 -6.22 18.52 -5.76
CA LEU A 160 -7.30 18.99 -4.91
C LEU A 160 -7.08 18.48 -3.47
N SER A 161 -8.03 18.74 -2.59
CA SER A 161 -7.99 18.16 -1.24
C SER A 161 -7.95 16.64 -1.30
N TRP A 162 -6.93 16.03 -0.68
CA TRP A 162 -6.83 14.57 -0.56
C TRP A 162 -8.02 13.93 0.16
N ASP A 163 -8.80 14.70 0.94
CA ASP A 163 -10.05 14.23 1.55
C ASP A 163 -11.20 14.01 0.55
N ASN A 164 -11.04 14.45 -0.69
CA ASN A 164 -11.99 14.23 -1.77
C ASN A 164 -11.70 12.95 -2.56
N VAL A 165 -10.60 12.26 -2.30
CA VAL A 165 -10.23 11.02 -3.01
C VAL A 165 -11.28 9.95 -2.76
N GLU A 166 -11.93 9.47 -3.80
CA GLU A 166 -12.85 8.33 -3.75
C GLU A 166 -12.22 7.10 -4.41
N VAL A 167 -12.61 5.91 -3.96
CA VAL A 167 -12.08 4.64 -4.48
C VAL A 167 -13.15 3.84 -5.20
N GLU A 168 -12.76 3.20 -6.29
CA GLU A 168 -13.54 2.23 -7.05
C GLU A 168 -12.83 0.88 -7.00
N ILE A 169 -13.56 -0.16 -6.61
CA ILE A 169 -13.03 -1.51 -6.58
C ILE A 169 -13.02 -2.05 -8.02
N ILE A 170 -11.84 -2.41 -8.52
CA ILE A 170 -11.70 -3.18 -9.76
C ILE A 170 -11.83 -4.67 -9.43
N LYS A 171 -11.10 -5.11 -8.40
CA LYS A 171 -11.14 -6.48 -7.89
C LYS A 171 -10.81 -6.48 -6.40
N LEU A 172 -11.63 -7.13 -5.58
CA LEU A 172 -11.36 -7.30 -4.16
C LEU A 172 -11.61 -8.74 -3.72
N SER A 173 -10.75 -9.22 -2.84
CA SER A 173 -10.82 -10.50 -2.16
C SER A 173 -10.38 -10.30 -0.71
N ASN A 174 -10.48 -11.35 0.11
CA ASN A 174 -10.25 -11.24 1.56
C ASN A 174 -8.85 -10.72 1.93
N ASP A 175 -7.84 -10.97 1.09
CA ASP A 175 -6.42 -10.74 1.37
C ASP A 175 -5.72 -9.79 0.38
N LYS A 176 -6.35 -9.45 -0.75
CA LYS A 176 -5.78 -8.54 -1.77
C LYS A 176 -6.86 -7.81 -2.55
N GLY A 177 -6.49 -6.65 -3.09
CA GLY A 177 -7.34 -5.84 -3.92
C GLY A 177 -6.58 -5.07 -5.00
N GLU A 178 -7.27 -4.78 -6.08
CA GLU A 178 -6.91 -3.84 -7.12
C GLU A 178 -8.03 -2.81 -7.21
N LEU A 179 -7.66 -1.54 -7.10
CA LEU A 179 -8.58 -0.43 -7.04
C LEU A 179 -8.03 0.70 -7.90
N LYS A 180 -8.91 1.63 -8.26
CA LYS A 180 -8.49 2.95 -8.71
C LYS A 180 -9.08 4.01 -7.80
N TRP A 181 -8.39 5.12 -7.66
CA TRP A 181 -8.94 6.30 -7.02
C TRP A 181 -9.14 7.44 -8.02
N ASN A 182 -10.12 8.30 -7.75
CA ASN A 182 -10.45 9.48 -8.53
C ASN A 182 -10.81 10.66 -7.60
N TRP A 183 -10.91 11.86 -8.17
CA TRP A 183 -11.36 13.03 -7.44
C TRP A 183 -12.89 13.01 -7.28
N GLY A 184 -13.36 12.88 -6.04
CA GLY A 184 -14.76 13.02 -5.69
C GLY A 184 -15.14 14.47 -5.38
N LYS A 185 -16.44 14.68 -5.14
CA LYS A 185 -17.02 15.99 -4.74
C LYS A 185 -16.64 17.13 -5.71
N LEU A 186 -16.60 16.84 -7.00
CA LEU A 186 -16.30 17.82 -8.03
C LEU A 186 -17.55 18.63 -8.38
N ASP A 187 -17.36 19.92 -8.60
CA ASP A 187 -18.43 20.81 -9.04
C ASP A 187 -18.71 20.62 -10.53
N SER A 188 -19.90 21.01 -10.97
CA SER A 188 -20.29 20.94 -12.39
C SER A 188 -19.32 21.72 -13.29
N GLY A 189 -18.77 22.83 -12.79
CA GLY A 189 -17.78 23.67 -13.47
C GLY A 189 -16.33 23.20 -13.38
N THR A 190 -16.01 22.13 -12.64
CA THR A 190 -14.64 21.60 -12.60
C THR A 190 -14.22 21.12 -13.98
N ASP A 191 -12.99 21.46 -14.39
CA ASP A 191 -12.41 21.06 -15.67
C ASP A 191 -12.42 19.52 -15.85
N SER A 192 -12.62 19.05 -17.09
CA SER A 192 -12.74 17.62 -17.39
C SER A 192 -11.48 16.84 -17.03
N SER A 193 -10.30 17.45 -17.07
CA SER A 193 -9.04 16.78 -16.69
C SER A 193 -9.07 16.24 -15.25
N TRP A 194 -9.72 16.94 -14.31
CA TRP A 194 -9.89 16.46 -12.94
C TRP A 194 -10.97 15.38 -12.82
N LYS A 195 -12.01 15.44 -13.66
CA LYS A 195 -13.12 14.48 -13.68
C LYS A 195 -12.70 13.13 -14.28
N ASP A 196 -11.85 13.18 -15.30
CA ASP A 196 -11.39 12.00 -16.04
C ASP A 196 -10.15 11.37 -15.40
N PHE A 197 -9.53 12.05 -14.43
CA PHE A 197 -8.38 11.54 -13.71
C PHE A 197 -8.72 10.26 -12.94
N SER A 198 -7.84 9.26 -13.07
CA SER A 198 -7.85 8.09 -12.20
C SER A 198 -6.44 7.53 -12.00
N TYR A 199 -6.25 6.86 -10.87
CA TYR A 199 -4.97 6.32 -10.47
C TYR A 199 -5.13 4.91 -9.91
N THR A 200 -4.44 3.94 -10.50
CA THR A 200 -4.53 2.54 -10.11
C THR A 200 -3.56 2.21 -8.97
N PHE A 201 -4.03 1.44 -8.01
CA PHE A 201 -3.21 0.93 -6.91
C PHE A 201 -3.66 -0.47 -6.50
N ARG A 202 -2.76 -1.19 -5.83
CA ARG A 202 -3.07 -2.51 -5.26
C ARG A 202 -2.79 -2.52 -3.78
N VAL A 203 -3.54 -3.34 -3.08
CA VAL A 203 -3.43 -3.56 -1.64
C VAL A 203 -3.34 -5.04 -1.32
N VAL A 204 -2.68 -5.34 -0.21
CA VAL A 204 -2.62 -6.66 0.41
C VAL A 204 -2.90 -6.55 1.90
N LYS A 205 -3.49 -7.58 2.50
CA LYS A 205 -3.78 -7.63 3.93
C LYS A 205 -2.62 -8.33 4.64
N VAL A 206 -1.93 -7.62 5.52
CA VAL A 206 -0.82 -8.11 6.35
C VAL A 206 -1.21 -7.92 7.81
N ASP A 207 -1.19 -9.00 8.61
CA ASP A 207 -1.63 -8.98 10.02
C ASP A 207 -3.01 -8.32 10.21
N SER A 208 -3.97 -8.69 9.36
CA SER A 208 -5.33 -8.15 9.31
C SER A 208 -5.45 -6.66 8.97
N LYS A 209 -4.38 -6.01 8.48
CA LYS A 209 -4.40 -4.60 8.04
C LYS A 209 -4.12 -4.49 6.56
N TRP A 210 -4.90 -3.67 5.85
CA TRP A 210 -4.61 -3.31 4.47
C TRP A 210 -3.33 -2.49 4.37
N LYS A 211 -2.49 -2.83 3.40
CA LYS A 211 -1.26 -2.11 3.06
C LYS A 211 -1.16 -1.94 1.54
N ILE A 212 -0.53 -0.86 1.10
CA ILE A 212 -0.24 -0.60 -0.31
C ILE A 212 0.84 -1.57 -0.79
N SER A 213 0.53 -2.37 -1.80
CA SER A 213 1.49 -3.24 -2.50
C SER A 213 1.98 -2.68 -3.82
N TYR A 214 1.22 -1.75 -4.41
CA TYR A 214 1.57 -1.15 -5.68
C TYR A 214 0.87 0.19 -5.87
N LEU A 215 1.57 1.09 -6.55
CA LEU A 215 1.09 2.40 -6.99
C LEU A 215 1.47 2.58 -8.47
N GLN A 216 0.57 3.12 -9.31
CA GLN A 216 0.78 3.25 -10.76
C GLN A 216 2.07 4.00 -11.13
N GLY A 217 2.51 4.97 -10.32
CA GLY A 217 3.78 5.70 -10.51
C GLY A 217 5.05 4.94 -10.08
N PHE A 218 4.93 3.71 -9.58
CA PHE A 218 6.04 2.88 -9.08
C PHE A 218 6.16 1.55 -9.85
N GLY A 219 5.67 1.49 -11.09
CA GLY A 219 5.87 0.32 -11.96
C GLY A 219 7.34 0.16 -12.36
N TYR A 220 7.96 -0.98 -12.03
CA TYR A 220 9.38 -1.21 -12.27
C TYR A 220 9.78 -1.00 -13.73
N LYS A 221 9.06 -1.62 -14.68
CA LYS A 221 9.41 -1.59 -16.11
C LYS A 221 9.27 -0.20 -16.70
N GLU A 222 8.26 0.53 -16.27
CA GLU A 222 7.97 1.90 -16.70
C GLU A 222 9.02 2.86 -16.16
N SER A 223 9.40 2.67 -14.89
CA SER A 223 10.33 3.53 -14.14
C SER A 223 11.76 3.54 -14.69
N ILE A 224 12.26 2.39 -15.17
CA ILE A 224 13.66 2.21 -15.58
C ILE A 224 13.93 2.45 -17.08
N ARG A 225 12.94 2.99 -17.79
CA ARG A 225 13.02 3.33 -19.21
C ARG A 225 13.49 4.75 -19.39
#